data_AF-A0A8S9XPB0-F1
#
_entry.id   AF-A0A8S9XPB0-F1
#
_cell.length_a   1.000
_cell.length_b   1.000
_cell.length_c   1.000
_cell.angle_alpha   90.00
_cell.angle_beta   90.00
_cell.angle_gamma   90.00
#
_symmetry.space_group_name_H-M   'P 1'
#
loop_
_entity.id
_entity.type
_entity.pdbx_description
1 polymer ?
#
loop_
_entity_poly.entity_id
_entity_poly.type
_entity_poly.pdbx_seq_one_letter_code
_entity_poly.pdbx_strand_id
1 'polypeptide(L)'
;MFPLIQSWEAEIETQYNYGITTRTDERTGRLVSMEAIVDLRHSIPDQTVPEEVKKHFQKSAEPGDVMMFYVDPKSGGPANETFNVVPMNPSVAEFWKKNVSETIYQALKKEATARICGFIVYPLYVDNNTTRPSGFIVMALVRRRPDDVPKANKYYLVVKGYIPNPPKAKSVSEVDEPTLYSSERWAIRHWERSADESFSSHIAQPLKGIESGDFERTELGNFVIYMKNGVIPVNCTAMNKKHTQFEKSARRDDDVPGLLLSQRLGGCQEDSYNVVPMSPRALKEYKTKVEDPVVDFLLTTIFTYKPPSSDGETPPRYVRVNMIVVYANDFATRPAGFFFQCTRGPLIVVESIYIPN
;
A
#
# COMPACT_ATOMS: atom_id res chain seq x y z
N MET A 1 0.20 -7.26 -22.66
CA MET A 1 -0.07 -8.39 -21.74
C MET A 1 0.77 -8.10 -20.49
N PHE A 2 0.17 -7.55 -19.42
CA PHE A 2 0.89 -6.87 -18.34
C PHE A 2 0.79 -7.66 -17.01
N PRO A 3 1.91 -8.11 -16.42
CA PRO A 3 1.92 -9.15 -15.39
C PRO A 3 2.08 -8.57 -13.97
N LEU A 4 1.12 -7.79 -13.48
CA LEU A 4 1.21 -7.24 -12.12
C LEU A 4 0.00 -7.48 -11.22
N ILE A 5 -1.07 -8.07 -11.77
CA ILE A 5 -2.13 -8.73 -10.97
C ILE A 5 -2.15 -10.23 -11.26
N GLN A 6 -1.75 -10.63 -12.47
CA GLN A 6 -1.21 -11.98 -12.68
C GLN A 6 -0.01 -12.28 -11.75
N SER A 7 0.75 -11.32 -11.25
CA SER A 7 1.76 -11.63 -10.20
C SER A 7 1.15 -11.88 -8.81
N TRP A 8 -0.08 -11.40 -8.54
CA TRP A 8 -0.78 -11.66 -7.28
C TRP A 8 -1.65 -12.93 -7.31
N GLU A 9 -2.12 -13.35 -8.48
CA GLU A 9 -2.91 -14.58 -8.64
C GLU A 9 -2.25 -15.68 -9.48
N ALA A 10 -1.50 -15.36 -10.53
CA ALA A 10 -0.87 -16.34 -11.44
C ALA A 10 0.62 -16.67 -11.12
N GLU A 11 1.35 -15.89 -10.31
CA GLU A 11 2.74 -16.23 -9.90
C GLU A 11 2.85 -16.95 -8.55
N ILE A 12 1.76 -17.17 -7.81
CA ILE A 12 1.85 -17.99 -6.58
C ILE A 12 1.27 -19.39 -6.74
N GLU A 13 0.81 -19.76 -7.93
CA GLU A 13 0.44 -21.15 -8.20
C GLU A 13 1.61 -22.01 -8.69
N THR A 14 2.75 -21.44 -9.09
CA THR A 14 3.93 -22.21 -9.48
C THR A 14 5.23 -21.42 -9.23
N GLN A 15 6.08 -21.93 -8.32
CA GLN A 15 7.42 -21.45 -7.94
C GLN A 15 7.48 -20.41 -6.80
N TYR A 16 7.91 -20.88 -5.63
CA TYR A 16 8.28 -20.09 -4.45
C TYR A 16 9.53 -19.24 -4.74
N ASN A 17 9.38 -18.14 -5.48
CA ASN A 17 10.44 -17.16 -5.66
C ASN A 17 10.55 -16.30 -4.39
N TYR A 18 11.56 -16.59 -3.56
CA TYR A 18 12.01 -15.74 -2.47
C TYR A 18 12.61 -14.46 -3.06
N GLY A 19 12.33 -13.29 -2.49
CA GLY A 19 12.84 -12.05 -3.04
C GLY A 19 12.48 -10.83 -2.22
N ILE A 20 13.39 -9.85 -2.24
CA ILE A 20 13.15 -8.51 -1.75
C ILE A 20 13.35 -7.57 -2.93
N THR A 21 12.30 -6.84 -3.27
CA THR A 21 12.32 -5.79 -4.27
C THR A 21 12.27 -4.46 -3.54
N THR A 22 13.26 -3.62 -3.77
CA THR A 22 13.29 -2.27 -3.22
C THR A 22 13.30 -1.23 -4.33
N ARG A 23 12.77 -0.05 -4.01
CA ARG A 23 13.03 1.17 -4.76
C ARG A 23 13.70 2.15 -3.83
N THR A 24 14.82 2.70 -4.25
CA THR A 24 15.57 3.72 -3.52
C THR A 24 15.63 4.99 -4.36
N ASP A 25 15.64 6.13 -3.69
CA ASP A 25 15.92 7.42 -4.31
C ASP A 25 17.44 7.51 -4.52
N GLU A 26 17.90 7.62 -5.76
CA GLU A 26 19.33 7.60 -6.08
C GLU A 26 20.10 8.80 -5.48
N ARG A 27 19.42 9.94 -5.28
CA ARG A 27 20.05 11.18 -4.81
C ARG A 27 20.31 11.15 -3.31
N THR A 28 19.37 10.61 -2.55
CA THR A 28 19.39 10.60 -1.08
C THR A 28 19.76 9.23 -0.52
N GLY A 29 19.66 8.17 -1.33
CA GLY A 29 19.82 6.78 -0.89
C GLY A 29 18.68 6.26 -0.01
N ARG A 30 17.59 7.04 0.16
CA ARG A 30 16.48 6.67 1.03
C ARG A 30 15.60 5.60 0.38
N LEU A 31 15.03 4.71 1.19
CA LEU A 31 14.06 3.72 0.72
C LEU A 31 12.73 4.40 0.37
N VAL A 32 12.23 4.18 -0.84
CA VAL A 32 10.91 4.66 -1.31
C VAL A 32 9.84 3.59 -1.08
N SER A 33 10.17 2.34 -1.39
CA SER A 33 9.26 1.21 -1.19
C SER A 33 10.03 -0.09 -1.04
N MET A 34 9.50 -1.01 -0.25
CA MET A 34 10.00 -2.37 -0.14
C MET A 34 8.83 -3.35 -0.26
N GLU A 35 9.01 -4.34 -1.12
CA GLU A 35 8.18 -5.53 -1.22
C GLU A 35 9.07 -6.73 -0.91
N ALA A 36 8.74 -7.52 0.10
CA ALA A 36 9.56 -8.63 0.54
C ALA A 36 8.71 -9.88 0.74
N ILE A 37 9.20 -11.03 0.28
CA ILE A 37 8.64 -12.34 0.62
C ILE A 37 9.65 -13.04 1.51
N VAL A 38 9.31 -13.24 2.77
CA VAL A 38 10.15 -13.96 3.74
C VAL A 38 9.56 -15.31 4.10
N ASP A 39 10.45 -16.25 4.39
CA ASP A 39 10.11 -17.60 4.84
C ASP A 39 10.97 -17.98 6.05
N LEU A 40 10.32 -18.37 7.14
CA LEU A 40 11.02 -18.75 8.37
C LEU A 40 12.01 -19.91 8.18
N ARG A 41 11.85 -20.77 7.17
CA ARG A 41 12.80 -21.86 6.86
C ARG A 41 14.18 -21.35 6.48
N HIS A 42 14.26 -20.13 5.95
CA HIS A 42 15.49 -19.49 5.54
C HIS A 42 15.87 -18.34 6.47
N SER A 43 15.23 -18.26 7.65
CA SER A 43 15.67 -17.32 8.67
C SER A 43 17.11 -17.64 9.04
N ILE A 44 17.97 -16.63 8.95
CA ILE A 44 19.33 -16.71 9.46
C ILE A 44 19.25 -16.23 10.91
N PRO A 45 19.31 -17.12 11.91
CA PRO A 45 19.38 -16.71 13.30
C PRO A 45 20.67 -15.91 13.54
N ASP A 46 20.62 -14.98 14.49
CA ASP A 46 21.79 -14.26 15.00
C ASP A 46 22.59 -13.47 13.95
N GLN A 47 21.88 -12.89 12.96
CA GLN A 47 22.49 -11.95 12.04
C GLN A 47 23.11 -10.77 12.80
N THR A 48 24.39 -10.53 12.57
CA THR A 48 25.09 -9.36 13.09
C THR A 48 24.86 -8.16 12.19
N VAL A 49 24.78 -6.96 12.77
CA VAL A 49 24.63 -5.71 12.01
C VAL A 49 26.02 -5.19 11.64
N PRO A 50 26.40 -5.16 10.34
CA PRO A 50 27.71 -4.67 9.90
C PRO A 50 27.90 -3.16 10.18
N GLU A 51 29.15 -2.72 10.28
CA GLU A 51 29.48 -1.30 10.49
C GLU A 51 28.95 -0.39 9.37
N GLU A 52 28.84 -0.88 8.14
CA GLU A 52 28.26 -0.13 7.03
C GLU A 52 26.78 0.20 7.27
N VAL A 53 26.00 -0.78 7.76
CA VAL A 53 24.59 -0.58 8.12
C VAL A 53 24.45 0.40 9.29
N LYS A 54 25.33 0.29 10.30
CA LYS A 54 25.36 1.26 11.41
C LYS A 54 25.64 2.68 10.94
N LYS A 55 26.62 2.85 10.04
CA LYS A 55 26.94 4.15 9.43
C LYS A 55 25.79 4.69 8.59
N HIS A 56 25.09 3.84 7.84
CA HIS A 56 23.92 4.25 7.08
C HIS A 56 22.81 4.78 8.00
N PHE A 57 22.47 4.03 9.06
CA PHE A 57 21.52 4.47 10.08
C PHE A 57 21.93 5.80 10.72
N GLN A 58 23.19 5.97 11.10
CA GLN A 58 23.66 7.21 11.73
C GLN A 58 23.52 8.45 10.83
N LYS A 59 23.52 8.29 9.49
CA LYS A 59 23.33 9.40 8.54
C LYS A 59 21.88 9.87 8.44
N SER A 60 20.91 8.98 8.71
CA SER A 60 19.48 9.28 8.61
C SER A 60 18.81 9.47 9.97
N ALA A 61 19.45 9.04 11.07
CA ALA A 61 18.91 9.14 12.41
C ALA A 61 18.98 10.55 12.99
N GLU A 62 17.94 10.93 13.74
CA GLU A 62 17.95 12.08 14.64
C GLU A 62 18.45 11.67 16.04
N PRO A 63 18.90 12.63 16.88
CA PRO A 63 19.33 12.34 18.24
C PRO A 63 18.30 11.54 19.05
N GLY A 64 18.69 10.33 19.46
CA GLY A 64 17.88 9.46 20.29
C GLY A 64 16.91 8.55 19.54
N ASP A 65 16.94 8.52 18.21
CA ASP A 65 16.32 7.46 17.43
C ASP A 65 16.97 6.10 17.74
N VAL A 66 16.17 5.06 17.55
CA VAL A 66 16.56 3.66 17.67
C VAL A 66 16.63 3.05 16.29
N MET A 67 17.66 2.22 16.07
CA MET A 67 17.79 1.42 14.86
C MET A 67 16.78 0.28 14.88
N MET A 68 15.88 0.29 13.90
CA MET A 68 14.88 -0.74 13.68
C MET A 68 15.03 -1.34 12.28
N PHE A 69 14.34 -2.44 12.03
CA PHE A 69 14.28 -3.08 10.72
C PHE A 69 12.85 -3.08 10.17
N TYR A 70 12.68 -2.82 8.88
CA TYR A 70 11.37 -2.90 8.23
C TYR A 70 10.84 -4.34 8.22
N VAL A 71 11.69 -5.31 7.90
CA VAL A 71 11.42 -6.73 8.16
C VAL A 71 12.38 -7.21 9.23
N ASP A 72 11.81 -7.68 10.35
CA ASP A 72 12.60 -8.17 11.48
C ASP A 72 13.49 -9.35 11.04
N PRO A 73 14.80 -9.34 11.36
CA PRO A 73 15.69 -10.45 11.06
C PRO A 73 15.22 -11.81 11.61
N LYS A 74 14.52 -11.83 12.74
CA LYS A 74 13.90 -13.05 13.29
C LYS A 74 12.84 -13.65 12.38
N SER A 75 12.20 -12.83 11.55
CA SER A 75 11.20 -13.24 10.58
C SER A 75 11.79 -13.51 9.19
N GLY A 76 13.12 -13.41 9.03
CA GLY A 76 13.83 -13.62 7.76
C GLY A 76 14.23 -12.36 7.01
N GLY A 77 14.11 -11.17 7.61
CA GLY A 77 14.66 -9.94 7.04
C GLY A 77 16.21 -9.92 7.06
N PRO A 78 16.88 -9.24 6.12
CA PRO A 78 18.33 -9.13 6.12
C PRO A 78 18.80 -7.99 7.06
N ALA A 79 19.61 -8.31 8.07
CA ALA A 79 20.18 -7.32 8.99
C ALA A 79 21.47 -6.67 8.45
N ASN A 80 22.04 -7.26 7.40
CA ASN A 80 23.27 -6.83 6.75
C ASN A 80 23.03 -5.81 5.62
N GLU A 81 21.77 -5.46 5.35
CA GLU A 81 21.38 -4.61 4.22
C GLU A 81 20.92 -3.23 4.68
N THR A 82 21.46 -2.19 4.05
CA THR A 82 21.14 -0.79 4.38
C THR A 82 19.70 -0.42 4.06
N PHE A 83 19.07 -1.05 3.07
CA PHE A 83 17.67 -0.77 2.73
C PHE A 83 16.67 -1.26 3.79
N ASN A 84 17.06 -2.23 4.64
CA ASN A 84 16.16 -2.81 5.63
C ASN A 84 16.25 -2.12 7.00
N VAL A 85 17.19 -1.17 7.18
CA VAL A 85 17.36 -0.43 8.43
C VAL A 85 16.62 0.90 8.41
N VAL A 86 16.06 1.31 9.54
CA VAL A 86 15.29 2.56 9.64
C VAL A 86 15.43 3.23 11.01
N PRO A 87 15.58 4.55 11.06
CA PRO A 87 15.48 5.31 12.30
C PRO A 87 14.03 5.48 12.75
N MET A 88 13.74 5.08 13.98
CA MET A 88 12.45 5.28 14.63
C MET A 88 12.64 5.96 15.97
N ASN A 89 11.71 6.84 16.36
CA ASN A 89 11.71 7.29 17.74
C ASN A 89 11.44 6.09 18.68
N PRO A 90 11.86 6.14 19.96
CA PRO A 90 11.76 4.98 20.86
C PRO A 90 10.34 4.43 21.04
N SER A 91 9.33 5.30 21.11
CA SER A 91 7.92 4.89 21.28
C SER A 91 7.39 4.16 20.04
N VAL A 92 7.77 4.62 18.85
CA VAL A 92 7.40 3.99 17.57
C VAL A 92 8.16 2.69 17.37
N ALA A 93 9.43 2.63 17.77
CA ALA A 93 10.22 1.41 17.76
C ALA A 93 9.58 0.32 18.66
N GLU A 94 9.13 0.68 19.86
CA GLU A 94 8.42 -0.24 20.76
C GLU A 94 7.08 -0.68 20.18
N PHE A 95 6.29 0.27 19.65
CA PHE A 95 5.02 -0.02 18.99
C PHE A 95 5.20 -0.97 17.80
N TRP A 96 6.17 -0.70 16.92
CA TRP A 96 6.48 -1.51 15.75
C TRP A 96 6.87 -2.93 16.16
N LYS A 97 7.79 -3.04 17.12
CA LYS A 97 8.24 -4.33 17.64
C LYS A 97 7.07 -5.17 18.16
N LYS A 98 6.19 -4.57 18.97
CA LYS A 98 5.07 -5.26 19.61
C LYS A 98 3.96 -5.63 18.62
N ASN A 99 3.54 -4.70 17.77
CA ASN A 99 2.30 -4.84 17.00
C ASN A 99 2.53 -5.29 15.56
N VAL A 100 3.74 -5.11 15.01
CA VAL A 100 4.11 -5.54 13.66
C VAL A 100 5.04 -6.74 13.73
N SER A 101 6.29 -6.54 14.15
CA SER A 101 7.33 -7.59 14.07
C SER A 101 6.98 -8.84 14.88
N GLU A 102 6.65 -8.69 16.16
CA GLU A 102 6.35 -9.82 17.04
C GLU A 102 5.04 -10.51 16.65
N THR A 103 3.99 -9.75 16.31
CA THR A 103 2.71 -10.31 15.84
C THR A 103 2.91 -11.21 14.62
N ILE A 104 3.71 -10.76 13.64
CA ILE A 104 3.98 -11.54 12.43
C ILE A 104 4.86 -12.74 12.75
N TYR A 105 5.91 -12.56 13.55
CA TYR A 105 6.79 -13.66 13.95
C TYR A 105 6.04 -14.78 14.68
N GLN A 106 5.16 -14.42 15.61
CA GLN A 106 4.33 -15.38 16.33
C GLN A 106 3.35 -16.11 15.40
N ALA A 107 2.72 -15.40 14.46
CA ALA A 107 1.85 -16.01 13.46
C ALA A 107 2.62 -17.00 12.55
N LEU A 108 3.82 -16.64 12.12
CA LEU A 108 4.68 -17.52 11.32
C LEU A 108 5.17 -18.75 12.10
N LYS A 109 5.36 -18.62 13.42
CA LYS A 109 5.77 -19.73 14.29
C LYS A 109 4.64 -20.70 14.65
N LYS A 110 3.45 -20.16 14.91
CA LYS A 110 2.32 -20.88 15.49
C LYS A 110 1.78 -21.95 14.55
N GLU A 111 1.81 -21.72 13.24
CA GLU A 111 1.26 -22.65 12.26
C GLU A 111 2.34 -23.33 11.43
N ALA A 112 2.41 -24.65 11.51
CA ALA A 112 3.34 -25.44 10.70
C ALA A 112 3.16 -25.20 9.19
N THR A 113 1.96 -24.79 8.77
CA THR A 113 1.54 -24.49 7.40
C THR A 113 1.68 -23.01 6.99
N ALA A 114 1.85 -22.08 7.94
CA ALA A 114 1.96 -20.65 7.65
C ALA A 114 3.40 -20.16 7.86
N ARG A 115 4.27 -20.44 6.89
CA ARG A 115 5.72 -20.11 7.01
C ARG A 115 6.18 -18.97 6.12
N ILE A 116 5.29 -18.44 5.28
CA ILE A 116 5.61 -17.39 4.30
C ILE A 116 4.82 -16.13 4.64
N CYS A 117 5.52 -15.00 4.69
CA CYS A 117 4.92 -13.68 4.81
C CYS A 117 5.33 -12.79 3.65
N GLY A 118 4.35 -12.19 2.98
CA GLY A 118 4.57 -11.05 2.09
C GLY A 118 4.51 -9.75 2.89
N PHE A 119 5.48 -8.87 2.71
CA PHE A 119 5.59 -7.57 3.32
C PHE A 119 5.58 -6.49 2.24
N ILE A 120 4.86 -5.41 2.50
CA ILE A 120 4.92 -4.16 1.75
C ILE A 120 5.10 -3.05 2.75
N VAL A 121 6.13 -2.23 2.54
CA VAL A 121 6.41 -1.06 3.36
C VAL A 121 6.69 0.14 2.48
N TYR A 122 5.98 1.24 2.74
CA TYR A 122 6.22 2.55 2.15
C TYR A 122 6.58 3.55 3.26
N PRO A 123 7.87 3.88 3.42
CA PRO A 123 8.26 5.01 4.25
C PRO A 123 7.73 6.31 3.65
N LEU A 124 7.18 7.16 4.50
CA LEU A 124 6.70 8.49 4.12
C LEU A 124 7.71 9.53 4.59
N TYR A 125 7.90 10.55 3.78
CA TYR A 125 8.86 11.62 4.02
C TYR A 125 8.16 12.97 3.98
N VAL A 126 8.69 13.96 4.70
CA VAL A 126 8.09 15.31 4.73
C VAL A 126 8.32 16.03 3.41
N ASP A 127 9.51 15.83 2.84
CA ASP A 127 9.93 16.41 1.56
C ASP A 127 11.00 15.53 0.90
N ASN A 128 11.40 15.88 -0.32
CA ASN A 128 12.33 15.11 -1.14
C ASN A 128 13.73 14.99 -0.51
N ASN A 129 14.14 15.92 0.36
CA ASN A 129 15.47 15.99 0.97
C ASN A 129 15.58 15.22 2.29
N THR A 130 14.45 14.93 2.94
CA THR A 130 14.46 14.16 4.19
C THR A 130 14.80 12.68 3.95
N THR A 131 15.73 12.17 4.76
CA THR A 131 16.15 10.74 4.77
C THR A 131 15.58 9.97 5.95
N ARG A 132 15.10 10.67 6.99
CA ARG A 132 14.34 10.10 8.12
C ARG A 132 12.85 10.02 7.75
N PRO A 133 12.22 8.84 7.77
CA PRO A 133 10.79 8.73 7.52
C PRO A 133 9.96 9.41 8.62
N SER A 134 8.94 10.17 8.22
CA SER A 134 7.93 10.77 9.12
C SER A 134 6.80 9.81 9.47
N GLY A 135 6.69 8.69 8.77
CA GLY A 135 5.73 7.62 9.05
C GLY A 135 5.88 6.47 8.06
N PHE A 136 5.02 5.47 8.20
CA PHE A 136 5.08 4.24 7.45
C PHE A 136 3.67 3.80 7.06
N ILE A 137 3.52 3.36 5.80
CA ILE A 137 2.43 2.46 5.44
C ILE A 137 3.00 1.06 5.44
N VAL A 138 2.35 0.18 6.20
CA VAL A 138 2.74 -1.22 6.33
C VAL A 138 1.59 -2.12 5.95
N MET A 139 1.93 -3.18 5.24
CA MET A 139 1.01 -4.27 4.95
C MET A 139 1.81 -5.59 4.99
N ALA A 140 1.43 -6.49 5.89
CA ALA A 140 2.05 -7.80 6.02
C ALA A 140 0.98 -8.90 5.93
N LEU A 141 1.28 -9.93 5.15
CA LEU A 141 0.37 -11.00 4.77
C LEU A 141 0.99 -12.35 5.05
N VAL A 142 0.62 -12.95 6.18
CA VAL A 142 1.01 -14.32 6.52
C VAL A 142 0.06 -15.27 5.82
N ARG A 143 0.60 -16.11 4.94
CA ARG A 143 -0.19 -16.99 4.07
C ARG A 143 -0.32 -18.39 4.66
N ARG A 144 -1.48 -19.00 4.43
CA ARG A 144 -1.66 -20.46 4.58
C ARG A 144 -1.12 -21.15 3.32
N ARG A 145 -0.60 -22.36 3.46
CA ARG A 145 -0.18 -23.15 2.30
C ARG A 145 -1.38 -23.50 1.40
N PRO A 146 -1.16 -23.65 0.08
CA PRO A 146 -2.24 -23.89 -0.89
C PRO A 146 -3.02 -25.19 -0.67
N ASP A 147 -2.38 -26.20 -0.06
CA ASP A 147 -2.88 -27.57 -0.10
C ASP A 147 -4.10 -27.85 0.81
N ASP A 148 -4.45 -26.94 1.73
CA ASP A 148 -5.43 -27.21 2.80
C ASP A 148 -6.59 -26.20 2.93
N VAL A 149 -6.73 -25.19 2.05
CA VAL A 149 -7.72 -24.11 2.30
C VAL A 149 -8.45 -23.66 1.03
N PRO A 150 -9.80 -23.57 1.06
CA PRO A 150 -10.57 -22.87 0.03
C PRO A 150 -10.03 -21.44 -0.19
N LYS A 151 -10.06 -20.94 -1.45
CA LYS A 151 -9.57 -19.60 -1.83
C LYS A 151 -10.03 -18.48 -0.87
N ALA A 152 -11.20 -18.63 -0.25
CA ALA A 152 -11.81 -17.70 0.69
C ALA A 152 -11.09 -17.54 2.06
N ASN A 153 -10.02 -18.27 2.37
CA ASN A 153 -9.28 -18.15 3.65
C ASN A 153 -7.75 -18.27 3.49
N LYS A 154 -7.22 -17.76 2.37
CA LYS A 154 -5.80 -17.89 1.99
C LYS A 154 -4.79 -17.30 2.98
N TYR A 155 -5.21 -16.33 3.80
CA TYR A 155 -4.33 -15.64 4.75
C TYR A 155 -4.63 -16.06 6.20
N TYR A 156 -3.57 -16.33 6.96
CA TYR A 156 -3.63 -16.61 8.38
C TYR A 156 -3.65 -15.33 9.22
N LEU A 157 -2.88 -14.33 8.80
CA LEU A 157 -2.81 -13.04 9.47
C LEU A 157 -2.55 -11.96 8.42
N VAL A 158 -3.22 -10.84 8.61
CA VAL A 158 -2.98 -9.58 7.92
C VAL A 158 -2.68 -8.54 8.97
N VAL A 159 -1.63 -7.76 8.78
CA VAL A 159 -1.34 -6.54 9.56
C VAL A 159 -1.26 -5.41 8.56
N LYS A 160 -2.12 -4.39 8.68
CA LYS A 160 -2.18 -3.28 7.71
C LYS A 160 -2.47 -1.96 8.40
N GLY A 161 -1.75 -0.91 8.02
CA GLY A 161 -2.00 0.41 8.62
C GLY A 161 -1.01 1.50 8.29
N TYR A 162 -1.26 2.65 8.93
CA TYR A 162 -0.38 3.80 8.99
C TYR A 162 0.22 3.94 10.39
N ILE A 163 1.54 4.09 10.46
CA ILE A 163 2.29 4.27 11.71
C ILE A 163 3.10 5.57 11.59
N PRO A 164 2.73 6.64 12.31
CA PRO A 164 3.50 7.88 12.31
C PRO A 164 4.82 7.71 13.05
N ASN A 165 5.85 8.44 12.62
CA ASN A 165 7.20 8.44 13.19
C ASN A 165 7.66 9.86 13.52
N PRO A 166 7.01 10.56 14.46
CA PRO A 166 7.39 11.91 14.80
C PRO A 166 8.83 11.99 15.35
N PRO A 167 9.49 13.15 15.22
CA PRO A 167 10.69 13.45 15.98
C PRO A 167 10.41 13.32 17.48
N LYS A 168 11.40 12.89 18.26
CA LYS A 168 11.28 12.61 19.71
C LYS A 168 10.74 13.77 20.56
N ALA A 169 10.77 15.01 20.05
CA ALA A 169 10.16 16.17 20.71
C ALA A 169 8.63 16.10 20.82
N LYS A 170 7.98 15.14 20.15
CA LYS A 170 6.53 14.96 20.20
C LYS A 170 6.20 13.48 20.43
N SER A 171 5.40 13.19 21.45
CA SER A 171 4.97 11.82 21.71
C SER A 171 4.04 11.32 20.59
N VAL A 172 3.92 9.99 20.41
CA VAL A 172 3.01 9.40 19.41
C VAL A 172 1.56 9.86 19.63
N SER A 173 1.16 10.07 20.88
CA SER A 173 -0.14 10.64 21.25
C SER A 173 -0.32 12.12 20.90
N GLU A 174 0.74 12.85 20.60
CA GLU A 174 0.72 14.31 20.36
C GLU A 174 0.72 14.70 18.88
N VAL A 175 1.01 13.77 17.94
CA VAL A 175 1.23 14.14 16.53
C VAL A 175 0.22 13.51 15.59
N ASP A 176 -0.05 12.21 15.72
CA ASP A 176 -1.08 11.44 15.01
C ASP A 176 -1.14 10.04 15.67
N GLU A 177 -2.32 9.50 15.94
CA GLU A 177 -2.43 8.14 16.50
C GLU A 177 -2.16 7.07 15.41
N PRO A 178 -1.33 6.04 15.69
CA PRO A 178 -1.14 4.93 14.77
C PRO A 178 -2.47 4.27 14.45
N THR A 179 -2.73 4.08 13.16
CA THR A 179 -3.93 3.40 12.69
C THR A 179 -3.51 2.07 12.09
N LEU A 180 -3.49 1.04 12.92
CA LEU A 180 -3.04 -0.31 12.56
C LEU A 180 -4.08 -1.32 12.98
N TYR A 181 -4.51 -2.17 12.04
CA TYR A 181 -5.36 -3.31 12.38
C TYR A 181 -4.68 -4.62 12.00
N SER A 182 -5.05 -5.68 12.73
CA SER A 182 -4.61 -7.04 12.48
C SER A 182 -5.79 -8.00 12.42
N SER A 183 -5.88 -8.82 11.37
CA SER A 183 -7.00 -9.75 11.18
C SER A 183 -6.54 -11.15 10.81
N GLU A 184 -7.10 -12.17 11.47
CA GLU A 184 -6.75 -13.59 11.25
C GLU A 184 -7.55 -14.28 10.13
N ARG A 185 -8.51 -13.56 9.53
CA ARG A 185 -9.38 -14.08 8.46
C ARG A 185 -9.59 -13.02 7.40
N TRP A 186 -8.70 -13.00 6.42
CA TRP A 186 -8.86 -12.15 5.25
C TRP A 186 -9.51 -12.92 4.11
N ALA A 187 -10.85 -12.89 4.09
CA ALA A 187 -11.64 -13.38 2.97
C ALA A 187 -11.66 -12.33 1.87
N ILE A 188 -10.64 -12.35 1.01
CA ILE A 188 -10.52 -11.38 -0.08
C ILE A 188 -11.49 -11.75 -1.20
N ARG A 189 -12.22 -10.75 -1.68
CA ARG A 189 -12.86 -10.78 -2.99
C ARG A 189 -12.11 -9.85 -3.92
N HIS A 190 -11.84 -10.36 -5.11
CA HIS A 190 -11.21 -9.60 -6.16
C HIS A 190 -12.29 -9.14 -7.13
N TRP A 191 -12.26 -7.85 -7.44
CA TRP A 191 -13.15 -7.25 -8.41
C TRP A 191 -12.30 -6.52 -9.42
N GLU A 192 -12.54 -6.78 -10.70
CA GLU A 192 -11.84 -6.15 -11.81
C GLU A 192 -12.84 -5.57 -12.79
N ARG A 193 -12.51 -4.39 -13.30
CA ARG A 193 -13.16 -3.80 -14.45
C ARG A 193 -12.07 -3.40 -15.43
N SER A 194 -12.14 -4.00 -16.61
CA SER A 194 -11.41 -3.56 -17.78
C SER A 194 -12.36 -2.78 -18.69
N ALA A 195 -11.98 -1.56 -19.03
CA ALA A 195 -12.63 -0.79 -20.06
C ALA A 195 -11.55 -0.32 -21.04
N ASP A 196 -11.51 -0.94 -22.21
CA ASP A 196 -10.42 -0.81 -23.18
C ASP A 196 -9.04 -1.14 -22.57
N GLU A 197 -8.07 -0.23 -22.70
CA GLU A 197 -6.73 -0.36 -22.11
C GLU A 197 -6.71 0.06 -20.63
N SER A 198 -7.71 0.82 -20.15
CA SER A 198 -7.78 1.25 -18.74
C SER A 198 -8.27 0.12 -17.86
N PHE A 199 -7.66 0.04 -16.68
CA PHE A 199 -7.85 -1.08 -15.78
C PHE A 199 -8.03 -0.60 -14.35
N SER A 200 -9.09 -1.06 -13.69
CA SER A 200 -9.32 -0.86 -12.26
C SER A 200 -9.55 -2.20 -11.58
N SER A 201 -8.76 -2.47 -10.54
CA SER A 201 -8.92 -3.63 -9.68
C SER A 201 -9.04 -3.22 -8.23
N HIS A 202 -9.96 -3.88 -7.53
CA HIS A 202 -10.20 -3.69 -6.11
C HIS A 202 -10.06 -5.04 -5.39
N ILE A 203 -9.48 -4.99 -4.21
CA ILE A 203 -9.55 -6.06 -3.22
C ILE A 203 -10.51 -5.59 -2.13
N ALA A 204 -11.59 -6.33 -1.95
CA ALA A 204 -12.59 -6.07 -0.93
C ALA A 204 -12.61 -7.16 0.14
N GLN A 205 -13.01 -6.78 1.35
CA GLN A 205 -13.15 -7.67 2.49
C GLN A 205 -14.56 -7.54 3.10
N PRO A 206 -15.27 -8.66 3.36
CA PRO A 206 -16.47 -8.65 4.19
C PRO A 206 -16.15 -8.19 5.61
N LEU A 207 -17.02 -7.35 6.19
CA LEU A 207 -16.85 -6.93 7.59
C LEU A 207 -16.92 -8.13 8.54
N LYS A 208 -16.05 -8.11 9.56
CA LYS A 208 -16.02 -9.16 10.58
C LYS A 208 -17.36 -9.24 11.31
N GLY A 209 -17.97 -10.42 11.32
CA GLY A 209 -19.25 -10.70 11.99
C GLY A 209 -20.50 -10.48 11.12
N ILE A 210 -20.35 -10.13 9.83
CA ILE A 210 -21.46 -10.03 8.88
C ILE A 210 -21.23 -11.07 7.79
N GLU A 211 -22.01 -12.15 7.80
CA GLU A 211 -21.90 -13.26 6.84
C GLU A 211 -22.63 -13.01 5.51
N SER A 212 -23.49 -11.99 5.44
CA SER A 212 -24.08 -11.58 4.17
C SER A 212 -23.10 -10.69 3.41
N GLY A 213 -23.00 -10.86 2.08
CA GLY A 213 -22.22 -10.00 1.19
C GLY A 213 -22.74 -8.55 1.12
N ASP A 214 -23.62 -8.15 2.04
CA ASP A 214 -24.24 -6.83 2.08
C ASP A 214 -23.29 -5.76 2.63
N PHE A 215 -22.22 -6.11 3.34
CA PHE A 215 -21.24 -5.15 3.86
C PHE A 215 -19.80 -5.60 3.59
N GLU A 216 -19.25 -5.10 2.49
CA GLU A 216 -17.87 -5.32 2.07
C GLU A 216 -17.17 -3.97 1.99
N ARG A 217 -15.90 -3.90 2.37
CA ARG A 217 -15.11 -2.67 2.29
C ARG A 217 -13.91 -2.87 1.39
N THR A 218 -13.59 -1.85 0.60
CA THR A 218 -12.38 -1.85 -0.22
C THR A 218 -11.17 -1.73 0.69
N GLU A 219 -10.21 -2.62 0.51
CA GLU A 219 -8.96 -2.66 1.27
C GLU A 219 -7.77 -2.18 0.43
N LEU A 220 -7.76 -2.49 -0.87
CA LEU A 220 -6.74 -2.09 -1.83
C LEU A 220 -7.38 -1.75 -3.16
N GLY A 221 -6.72 -0.90 -3.92
CA GLY A 221 -7.03 -0.67 -5.32
C GLY A 221 -5.76 -0.53 -6.15
N ASN A 222 -5.81 -1.08 -7.36
CA ASN A 222 -4.74 -0.99 -8.35
C ASN A 222 -5.35 -0.48 -9.64
N PHE A 223 -4.89 0.69 -10.07
CA PHE A 223 -5.44 1.38 -11.23
C PHE A 223 -4.35 1.59 -12.27
N VAL A 224 -4.72 1.45 -13.54
CA VAL A 224 -3.89 1.89 -14.66
C VAL A 224 -4.70 2.88 -15.47
N ILE A 225 -4.29 4.14 -15.37
CA ILE A 225 -4.95 5.29 -15.98
C ILE A 225 -4.27 5.52 -17.32
N TYR A 226 -5.00 5.42 -18.42
CA TYR A 226 -4.46 5.70 -19.74
C TYR A 226 -4.89 7.07 -20.26
N MET A 227 -4.05 7.66 -21.11
CA MET A 227 -4.42 8.82 -21.92
C MET A 227 -4.35 8.46 -23.40
N LYS A 228 -5.46 8.72 -24.11
CA LYS A 228 -5.64 8.41 -25.53
C LYS A 228 -6.10 9.66 -26.26
N ASN A 229 -5.39 10.07 -27.31
CA ASN A 229 -5.73 11.25 -28.11
C ASN A 229 -5.91 12.53 -27.27
N GLY A 230 -5.09 12.70 -26.23
CA GLY A 230 -5.15 13.85 -25.32
C GLY A 230 -6.31 13.84 -24.32
N VAL A 231 -7.07 12.74 -24.23
CA VAL A 231 -8.15 12.56 -23.25
C VAL A 231 -7.95 11.29 -22.44
N ILE A 232 -8.31 11.33 -21.16
CA ILE A 232 -8.41 10.13 -20.32
C ILE A 232 -9.80 9.52 -20.60
N PRO A 233 -9.90 8.30 -21.14
CA PRO A 233 -11.17 7.70 -21.47
C PRO A 233 -11.93 7.39 -20.18
N VAL A 234 -13.20 7.80 -20.14
CA VAL A 234 -14.12 7.52 -19.04
C VAL A 234 -15.25 6.66 -19.60
N ASN A 235 -15.28 5.38 -19.25
CA ASN A 235 -16.32 4.47 -19.68
C ASN A 235 -17.23 4.12 -18.50
N CYS A 236 -17.94 5.13 -17.98
CA CYS A 236 -18.92 4.94 -16.91
C CYS A 236 -20.32 4.83 -17.48
N THR A 237 -21.11 3.91 -16.96
CA THR A 237 -22.51 3.71 -17.40
C THR A 237 -23.45 4.62 -16.61
N ALA A 238 -24.68 4.79 -17.12
CA ALA A 238 -25.70 5.56 -16.41
C ALA A 238 -25.95 4.95 -15.01
N MET A 239 -26.00 5.81 -14.01
CA MET A 239 -26.08 5.51 -12.58
C MET A 239 -27.07 4.38 -12.28
N ASN A 240 -26.57 3.20 -11.92
CA ASN A 240 -27.42 2.16 -11.35
C ASN A 240 -27.53 2.45 -9.85
N LYS A 241 -28.72 2.87 -9.40
CA LYS A 241 -29.05 3.29 -8.01
C LYS A 241 -28.88 2.19 -6.94
N LYS A 242 -28.22 1.07 -7.24
CA LYS A 242 -27.98 0.01 -6.25
C LYS A 242 -26.77 0.39 -5.41
N HIS A 243 -27.06 1.03 -4.28
CA HIS A 243 -26.30 1.01 -3.03
C HIS A 243 -24.78 0.97 -3.18
N THR A 244 -24.18 2.14 -3.38
CA THR A 244 -22.73 2.31 -3.22
C THR A 244 -22.34 1.95 -1.78
N GLN A 245 -21.14 1.40 -1.56
CA GLN A 245 -20.65 1.11 -0.21
C GLN A 245 -20.69 2.37 0.69
N PHE A 246 -20.64 3.56 0.09
CA PHE A 246 -20.82 4.85 0.76
C PHE A 246 -22.10 4.94 1.60
N GLU A 247 -23.29 4.67 1.05
CA GLU A 247 -24.56 4.78 1.81
C GLU A 247 -24.57 3.83 3.03
N LYS A 248 -23.85 2.72 2.93
CA LYS A 248 -23.74 1.70 3.97
C LYS A 248 -22.67 2.02 5.03
N SER A 249 -21.75 2.92 4.72
CA SER A 249 -20.54 3.16 5.52
C SER A 249 -20.33 4.60 5.99
N ALA A 250 -21.06 5.56 5.42
CA ALA A 250 -21.12 6.93 5.91
C ALA A 250 -21.68 6.94 7.34
N ARG A 251 -20.99 7.61 8.26
CA ARG A 251 -21.35 7.66 9.68
C ARG A 251 -21.44 9.08 10.22
N ARG A 252 -20.87 10.06 9.53
CA ARG A 252 -20.89 11.47 9.93
C ARG A 252 -21.75 12.28 8.97
N ASP A 253 -22.36 13.33 9.49
CA ASP A 253 -23.19 14.25 8.72
C ASP A 253 -22.40 15.00 7.63
N ASP A 254 -21.08 15.09 7.76
CA ASP A 254 -20.19 15.73 6.80
C ASP A 254 -19.46 14.75 5.85
N ASP A 255 -19.68 13.44 5.98
CA ASP A 255 -19.10 12.47 5.05
C ASP A 255 -19.65 12.70 3.64
N VAL A 256 -18.76 12.82 2.66
CA VAL A 256 -19.12 12.96 1.24
C VAL A 256 -18.70 11.72 0.46
N PRO A 257 -19.40 11.36 -0.63
CA PRO A 257 -19.00 10.25 -1.48
C PRO A 257 -17.68 10.60 -2.18
N GLY A 258 -16.60 9.98 -1.71
CA GLY A 258 -15.27 10.10 -2.28
C GLY A 258 -14.97 8.93 -3.21
N LEU A 259 -14.26 9.21 -4.29
CA LEU A 259 -13.83 8.20 -5.26
C LEU A 259 -12.36 7.87 -5.03
N LEU A 260 -12.05 6.59 -4.84
CA LEU A 260 -10.68 6.09 -4.70
C LEU A 260 -9.86 6.30 -5.99
N LEU A 261 -10.52 6.17 -7.14
CA LEU A 261 -10.09 6.64 -8.44
C LEU A 261 -11.11 7.67 -8.94
N SER A 262 -10.67 8.90 -9.17
CA SER A 262 -11.56 9.97 -9.58
C SER A 262 -12.12 9.80 -11.00
N GLN A 263 -13.24 10.48 -11.28
CA GLN A 263 -13.81 10.54 -12.63
C GLN A 263 -12.87 11.17 -13.65
N ARG A 264 -12.05 12.16 -13.26
CA ARG A 264 -11.03 12.77 -14.13
C ARG A 264 -9.94 11.77 -14.54
N LEU A 265 -9.75 10.74 -13.73
CA LEU A 265 -8.78 9.67 -13.95
C LEU A 265 -9.44 8.36 -14.48
N GLY A 266 -10.70 8.42 -14.92
CA GLY A 266 -11.42 7.26 -15.47
C GLY A 266 -12.17 6.40 -14.45
N GLY A 267 -12.20 6.80 -13.18
CA GLY A 267 -12.96 6.10 -12.14
C GLY A 267 -14.46 6.38 -12.19
N CYS A 268 -15.25 5.41 -11.75
CA CYS A 268 -16.69 5.43 -11.94
C CYS A 268 -17.45 5.45 -10.61
N GLN A 269 -18.59 6.15 -10.56
CA GLN A 269 -19.43 6.25 -9.36
C GLN A 269 -20.33 5.03 -9.18
N GLU A 270 -20.65 4.33 -10.26
CA GLU A 270 -21.42 3.09 -10.23
C GLU A 270 -20.60 1.87 -9.80
N ASP A 271 -19.27 2.02 -9.69
CA ASP A 271 -18.40 1.00 -9.13
C ASP A 271 -18.51 1.01 -7.59
N SER A 272 -19.15 -0.03 -7.05
CA SER A 272 -19.41 -0.17 -5.63
C SER A 272 -18.16 -0.13 -4.76
N TYR A 273 -16.99 -0.51 -5.29
CA TYR A 273 -15.72 -0.56 -4.55
C TYR A 273 -14.86 0.69 -4.76
N ASN A 274 -15.26 1.59 -5.66
CA ASN A 274 -14.59 2.86 -5.90
C ASN A 274 -15.13 3.98 -5.00
N VAL A 275 -16.37 3.88 -4.52
CA VAL A 275 -17.01 4.92 -3.69
C VAL A 275 -16.91 4.59 -2.20
N VAL A 276 -16.29 5.49 -1.43
CA VAL A 276 -16.08 5.37 0.01
C VAL A 276 -16.41 6.69 0.73
N PRO A 277 -16.71 6.68 2.03
CA PRO A 277 -16.93 7.91 2.78
C PRO A 277 -15.61 8.63 2.97
N MET A 278 -15.55 9.89 2.49
CA MET A 278 -14.42 10.78 2.68
C MET A 278 -14.83 12.05 3.40
N SER A 279 -13.95 12.63 4.24
CA SER A 279 -14.15 14.01 4.67
C SER A 279 -13.92 14.98 3.51
N PRO A 280 -14.56 16.16 3.53
CA PRO A 280 -14.30 17.20 2.53
C PRO A 280 -12.82 17.60 2.45
N ARG A 281 -12.10 17.56 3.58
CA ARG A 281 -10.66 17.83 3.64
C ARG A 281 -9.87 16.74 2.91
N ALA A 282 -10.12 15.47 3.19
CA ALA A 282 -9.45 14.36 2.53
C ALA A 282 -9.67 14.40 1.01
N LEU A 283 -10.91 14.68 0.58
CA LEU A 283 -11.24 14.83 -0.84
C LEU A 283 -10.47 15.98 -1.50
N LYS A 284 -10.35 17.13 -0.82
CA LYS A 284 -9.55 18.26 -1.31
C LYS A 284 -8.07 17.89 -1.43
N GLU A 285 -7.50 17.26 -0.41
CA GLU A 285 -6.10 16.83 -0.42
C GLU A 285 -5.83 15.79 -1.53
N TYR A 286 -6.75 14.84 -1.74
CA TYR A 286 -6.64 13.88 -2.83
C TYR A 286 -6.61 14.56 -4.20
N LYS A 287 -7.51 15.54 -4.43
CA LYS A 287 -7.53 16.29 -5.70
C LYS A 287 -6.19 17.00 -5.95
N THR A 288 -5.73 17.76 -4.97
CA THR A 288 -4.53 18.59 -5.11
C THR A 288 -3.22 17.78 -5.14
N LYS A 289 -3.13 16.69 -4.37
CA LYS A 289 -1.87 15.97 -4.17
C LYS A 289 -1.75 14.70 -5.00
N VAL A 290 -2.85 14.18 -5.55
CA VAL A 290 -2.86 12.94 -6.35
C VAL A 290 -3.47 13.17 -7.73
N GLU A 291 -4.71 13.66 -7.80
CA GLU A 291 -5.42 13.83 -9.08
C GLU A 291 -4.73 14.82 -10.02
N ASP A 292 -4.51 16.06 -9.55
CA ASP A 292 -3.93 17.12 -10.37
C ASP A 292 -2.52 16.76 -10.87
N PRO A 293 -1.57 16.28 -10.03
CA PRO A 293 -0.25 15.88 -10.51
C PRO A 293 -0.27 14.73 -11.52
N VAL A 294 -1.18 13.77 -11.39
CA VAL A 294 -1.30 12.67 -12.36
C VAL A 294 -1.83 13.19 -13.70
N VAL A 295 -2.84 14.08 -13.68
CA VAL A 295 -3.35 14.73 -14.89
C VAL A 295 -2.26 15.58 -15.54
N ASP A 296 -1.57 16.40 -14.77
CA ASP A 296 -0.49 17.27 -15.25
C ASP A 296 0.64 16.46 -15.87
N PHE A 297 1.06 15.37 -15.22
CA PHE A 297 2.07 14.46 -15.78
C PHE A 297 1.61 13.91 -17.14
N LEU A 298 0.39 13.37 -17.21
CA LEU A 298 -0.15 12.81 -18.46
C LEU A 298 -0.26 13.86 -19.56
N LEU A 299 -0.68 15.10 -19.25
CA LEU A 299 -0.83 16.20 -20.22
C LEU A 299 0.51 16.76 -20.69
N THR A 300 1.46 17.01 -19.79
CA THR A 300 2.76 17.60 -20.12
C THR A 300 3.60 16.67 -21.00
N THR A 301 3.48 15.37 -20.79
CA THR A 301 4.22 14.38 -21.58
C THR A 301 3.58 14.03 -22.93
N ILE A 302 2.39 14.58 -23.25
CA ILE A 302 1.83 14.57 -24.63
C ILE A 302 2.78 15.29 -25.60
N PHE A 303 3.47 16.33 -25.14
CA PHE A 303 4.20 17.26 -26.02
C PHE A 303 5.68 16.93 -26.20
N THR A 304 6.21 15.96 -25.47
CA THR A 304 7.61 15.52 -25.56
C THR A 304 7.75 14.21 -26.33
N TYR A 305 7.80 14.27 -27.67
CA TYR A 305 8.39 13.28 -28.60
C TYR A 305 7.47 12.35 -29.41
N LYS A 306 7.68 12.48 -30.73
CA LYS A 306 7.69 11.54 -31.89
C LYS A 306 6.61 10.44 -32.03
N PRO A 307 6.25 10.11 -33.30
CA PRO A 307 5.50 8.90 -33.61
C PRO A 307 6.20 7.65 -33.01
N PRO A 308 5.44 6.61 -32.65
CA PRO A 308 5.98 5.41 -32.03
C PRO A 308 7.14 4.83 -32.86
N SER A 309 8.24 4.46 -32.20
CA SER A 309 9.31 3.69 -32.81
C SER A 309 8.82 2.27 -33.14
N SER A 310 9.46 1.63 -34.12
CA SER A 310 9.08 0.31 -34.66
C SER A 310 9.19 -0.85 -33.66
N ASP A 311 9.71 -0.59 -32.46
CA ASP A 311 9.86 -1.50 -31.33
C ASP A 311 8.75 -1.34 -30.26
N GLY A 312 7.80 -0.41 -30.44
CA GLY A 312 6.56 -0.35 -29.66
C GLY A 312 6.64 0.42 -28.33
N GLU A 313 7.77 1.01 -27.98
CA GLU A 313 7.87 1.84 -26.76
C GLU A 313 7.31 3.25 -27.00
N THR A 314 6.10 3.49 -26.49
CA THR A 314 5.39 4.76 -26.68
C THR A 314 5.60 5.72 -25.46
N PRO A 315 5.69 7.06 -25.66
CA PRO A 315 5.72 8.06 -24.56
C PRO A 315 4.51 7.88 -23.63
N PRO A 316 4.52 8.40 -22.38
CA PRO A 316 3.72 7.83 -21.29
C PRO A 316 2.22 7.94 -21.58
N ARG A 317 1.67 6.85 -22.09
CA ARG A 317 0.22 6.67 -22.28
C ARG A 317 -0.48 6.27 -21.00
N TYR A 318 0.23 6.07 -19.89
CA TYR A 318 -0.38 5.61 -18.66
C TYR A 318 0.34 6.03 -17.38
N VAL A 319 -0.41 6.01 -16.28
CA VAL A 319 0.08 6.06 -14.90
C VAL A 319 -0.55 4.90 -14.13
N ARG A 320 0.26 4.18 -13.37
CA ARG A 320 -0.20 3.17 -12.42
C ARG A 320 -0.41 3.83 -11.05
N VAL A 321 -1.53 3.55 -10.42
CA VAL A 321 -1.83 4.01 -9.05
C VAL A 321 -2.06 2.79 -8.17
N ASN A 322 -1.20 2.61 -7.17
CA ASN A 322 -1.41 1.66 -6.10
C ASN A 322 -2.04 2.42 -4.92
N MET A 323 -3.12 1.89 -4.38
CA MET A 323 -3.88 2.53 -3.31
C MET A 323 -4.15 1.53 -2.19
N ILE A 324 -3.95 1.97 -0.95
CA ILE A 324 -4.25 1.21 0.27
C ILE A 324 -5.24 2.00 1.11
N VAL A 325 -6.40 1.41 1.42
CA VAL A 325 -7.39 2.03 2.32
C VAL A 325 -7.06 1.64 3.75
N VAL A 326 -6.79 2.60 4.62
CA VAL A 326 -6.44 2.33 6.03
C VAL A 326 -7.71 2.39 6.89
N TYR A 327 -7.90 1.39 7.75
CA TYR A 327 -9.01 1.31 8.69
C TYR A 327 -8.48 1.22 10.12
N ALA A 328 -9.23 1.77 11.09
CA ALA A 328 -8.86 1.71 12.50
C ALA A 328 -8.95 0.32 13.11
N ASN A 329 -9.84 -0.55 12.61
CA ASN A 329 -10.02 -1.92 13.09
C ASN A 329 -10.82 -2.77 12.08
N ASP A 330 -10.96 -4.07 12.36
CA ASP A 330 -11.68 -5.06 11.56
C ASP A 330 -13.19 -4.78 11.35
N PHE A 331 -13.78 -3.91 12.18
CA PHE A 331 -15.21 -3.58 12.16
C PHE A 331 -15.50 -2.21 11.54
N ALA A 332 -14.44 -1.44 11.22
CA ALA A 332 -14.57 -0.10 10.69
C ALA A 332 -15.14 -0.13 9.26
N THR A 333 -16.17 0.66 9.03
CA THR A 333 -16.78 0.88 7.71
C THR A 333 -16.27 2.14 7.05
N ARG A 334 -16.02 3.17 7.86
CA ARG A 334 -15.38 4.42 7.43
C ARG A 334 -13.85 4.24 7.41
N PRO A 335 -13.17 4.54 6.28
CA PRO A 335 -11.72 4.62 6.25
C PRO A 335 -11.20 5.65 7.25
N ALA A 336 -10.05 5.37 7.85
CA ALA A 336 -9.28 6.31 8.66
C ALA A 336 -8.28 7.12 7.81
N GLY A 337 -7.95 6.62 6.61
CA GLY A 337 -7.13 7.33 5.65
C GLY A 337 -6.85 6.51 4.41
N PHE A 338 -6.10 7.11 3.48
CA PHE A 338 -5.83 6.56 2.16
C PHE A 338 -4.37 6.76 1.82
N PHE A 339 -3.70 5.69 1.41
CA PHE A 339 -2.36 5.77 0.86
C PHE A 339 -2.40 5.68 -0.65
N PHE A 340 -1.57 6.47 -1.33
CA PHE A 340 -1.39 6.45 -2.77
C PHE A 340 0.08 6.43 -3.15
N GLN A 341 0.41 5.64 -4.17
CA GLN A 341 1.67 5.69 -4.89
C GLN A 341 1.38 5.67 -6.40
N CYS A 342 1.84 6.69 -7.12
CA CYS A 342 1.61 6.81 -8.56
C CYS A 342 2.93 6.68 -9.32
N THR A 343 3.01 5.75 -10.28
CA THR A 343 4.25 5.43 -11.00
C THR A 343 4.02 5.22 -12.49
N ARG A 344 5.09 5.38 -13.27
CA ARG A 344 5.19 4.97 -14.68
C ARG A 344 6.48 4.19 -14.87
N GLY A 345 6.38 2.86 -14.85
CA GLY A 345 7.56 1.99 -14.85
C GLY A 345 8.47 2.29 -13.64
N PRO A 346 9.74 2.68 -13.83
CA PRO A 346 10.61 3.07 -12.73
C PRO A 346 10.30 4.46 -12.16
N LEU A 347 9.65 5.35 -12.94
CA LEU A 347 9.45 6.75 -12.57
C LEU A 347 8.31 6.93 -11.55
N ILE A 348 8.55 7.77 -10.54
CA ILE A 348 7.56 8.21 -9.56
C ILE A 348 6.87 9.45 -10.11
N VAL A 349 5.55 9.37 -10.27
CA VAL A 349 4.70 10.48 -10.73
C VAL A 349 4.22 11.29 -9.53
N VAL A 350 3.80 10.60 -8.48
CA VAL A 350 3.44 11.19 -7.18
C VAL A 350 4.19 10.41 -6.12
N GLU A 351 4.93 11.12 -5.26
CA GLU A 351 5.58 10.50 -4.11
C GLU A 351 4.55 9.79 -3.22
N SER A 352 4.99 8.72 -2.56
CA SER A 352 4.19 7.98 -1.60
C SER A 352 3.56 8.92 -0.58
N ILE A 353 2.23 8.95 -0.54
CA ILE A 353 1.47 9.88 0.30
C ILE A 353 0.37 9.17 1.08
N TYR A 354 0.21 9.57 2.34
CA TYR A 354 -0.95 9.23 3.16
C TYR A 354 -1.84 10.45 3.36
N ILE A 355 -3.14 10.28 3.13
CA ILE A 355 -4.18 11.29 3.31
C ILE A 355 -5.12 10.80 4.41
N PRO A 356 -5.07 11.40 5.62
CA PRO A 356 -6.01 11.11 6.69
C PRO A 356 -7.45 11.44 6.29
N ASN A 357 -8.41 10.66 6.78
CA ASN A 357 -9.82 10.78 6.42
C ASN A 357 -10.72 11.43 7.49
#